data_AF-L0HHZ4-F1
#
_entry.id   AF-L0HHZ4-F1
#
_cell.length_a   1.000
_cell.length_b   1.000
_cell.length_c   1.000
_cell.angle_alpha   90.00
_cell.angle_beta   90.00
_cell.angle_gamma   90.00
#
_symmetry.space_group_name_H-M   'P 1'
#
loop_
_entity.id
_entity.type
_entity.pdbx_description
1 polymer ?
#
loop_
_entity_poly.entity_id
_entity_poly.type
_entity_poly.pdbx_seq_one_letter_code
_entity_poly.pdbx_strand_id
1 'polypeptide(L)'
;MDFLEENWLELDWSPWVPFNAPREFWYIQKAPGIYRIRPNNQDLLMYIGETGQSLHKRLSGLRQTLRRGDLMPWSDPYAEAPGLWSWWVEWGLAKDTGTPVAPSKGSNAPPRPSSGGETDDTEPVMLEVSSAPLDASVSGRKGMENFLLYRYRQETGESPLCNFGRFHPRYRKSTTRSEGRRGGRLANNQKDNPAGFPGITPLEPVGNPGDSDWMGMEWTEHKPLRPEHAREAGEGAGLYLLADAKSREILYIGQSGDIAGRLPELCGKDWQGHEVQFSYQIIGQKVLPHNLREQEADLLGNYYENFRKVPAFQFQKSR
;
A
#
# COMPACT_ATOMS: atom_id res chain seq x y z
N MET A 1 -1.03 15.15 13.42
CA MET A 1 -0.66 13.76 13.69
C MET A 1 0.44 13.44 12.72
N ASP A 2 1.55 12.91 13.23
CA ASP A 2 2.71 12.58 12.40
C ASP A 2 2.76 11.05 12.24
N PHE A 3 2.84 10.58 10.99
CA PHE A 3 2.91 9.17 10.63
C PHE A 3 4.15 8.44 11.15
N LEU A 4 5.06 9.14 11.82
CA LEU A 4 6.24 8.59 12.48
C LEU A 4 6.05 8.37 13.99
N GLU A 5 5.02 8.98 14.59
CA GLU A 5 4.74 8.89 16.03
C GLU A 5 4.34 7.47 16.44
N GLU A 6 4.65 7.11 17.69
CA GLU A 6 4.35 5.79 18.26
C GLU A 6 2.85 5.59 18.55
N ASN A 7 2.07 6.66 18.56
CA ASN A 7 0.61 6.64 18.76
C ASN A 7 -0.17 7.03 17.49
N TRP A 8 0.47 6.99 16.30
CA TRP A 8 -0.18 7.36 15.05
C TRP A 8 -1.44 6.51 14.80
N LEU A 9 -2.58 7.20 14.71
CA LEU A 9 -3.92 6.63 14.59
C LEU A 9 -4.31 5.65 15.71
N GLU A 10 -3.93 5.94 16.95
CA GLU A 10 -4.34 5.20 18.16
C GLU A 10 -3.86 3.74 18.19
N LEU A 11 -2.82 3.42 17.40
CA LEU A 11 -2.15 2.13 17.44
C LEU A 11 -0.92 2.20 18.37
N ASP A 12 -0.68 1.11 19.11
CA ASP A 12 0.51 0.93 19.94
C ASP A 12 1.71 0.52 19.07
N TRP A 13 2.24 1.46 18.29
CA TRP A 13 3.40 1.20 17.46
C TRP A 13 4.65 0.99 18.32
N SER A 14 5.41 -0.05 18.00
CA SER A 14 6.74 -0.20 18.59
C SER A 14 7.64 0.98 18.21
N PRO A 15 8.69 1.26 19.02
CA PRO A 15 9.81 2.06 18.55
C PRO A 15 10.34 1.52 17.22
N TRP A 16 10.97 2.41 16.43
CA TRP A 16 11.62 2.02 15.18
C TRP A 16 12.82 1.12 15.47
N VAL A 17 12.82 -0.07 14.86
CA VAL A 17 13.87 -1.08 15.01
C VAL A 17 14.63 -1.23 13.69
N PRO A 18 15.95 -0.98 13.67
CA PRO A 18 16.79 -1.23 12.51
C PRO A 18 16.73 -2.68 12.02
N PHE A 19 16.74 -2.89 10.71
CA PHE A 19 16.77 -4.24 10.14
C PHE A 19 18.06 -5.01 10.44
N ASN A 20 19.18 -4.35 10.75
CA ASN A 20 20.40 -5.04 11.17
C ASN A 20 20.48 -5.24 12.70
N ALA A 21 19.56 -4.66 13.49
CA ALA A 21 19.57 -4.76 14.95
C ALA A 21 19.51 -6.23 15.40
N PRO A 22 20.47 -6.73 16.18
CA PRO A 22 20.49 -8.14 16.57
C PRO A 22 19.53 -8.41 17.72
N ARG A 23 19.54 -7.60 18.78
CA ARG A 23 18.79 -7.86 20.02
C ARG A 23 17.39 -7.27 19.99
N GLU A 24 17.29 -6.04 19.52
CA GLU A 24 16.08 -5.22 19.50
C GLU A 24 14.99 -5.85 18.63
N PHE A 25 15.41 -6.54 17.56
CA PHE A 25 14.50 -7.25 16.66
C PHE A 25 13.74 -8.39 17.35
N TRP A 26 14.27 -8.96 18.43
CA TRP A 26 13.57 -9.99 19.23
C TRP A 26 12.40 -9.44 20.04
N TYR A 27 12.34 -8.12 20.23
CA TYR A 27 11.22 -7.46 20.92
C TYR A 27 10.02 -7.21 20.01
N ILE A 28 10.16 -7.41 18.69
CA ILE A 28 9.02 -7.39 17.77
C ILE A 28 8.01 -8.44 18.21
N GLN A 29 6.75 -8.04 18.28
CA GLN A 29 5.68 -8.83 18.86
C GLN A 29 5.46 -10.15 18.09
N LYS A 30 5.16 -11.23 18.83
CA LYS A 30 4.89 -12.56 18.27
C LYS A 30 3.39 -12.79 18.02
N ALA A 31 2.72 -11.77 17.47
CA ALA A 31 1.28 -11.76 17.19
C ALA A 31 1.01 -11.28 15.75
N PRO A 32 -0.21 -11.51 15.21
CA PRO A 32 -0.72 -10.81 14.03
C PRO A 32 -0.71 -9.29 14.22
N GLY A 33 -0.66 -8.56 13.10
CA GLY A 33 -0.68 -7.11 13.17
C GLY A 33 -0.28 -6.41 11.89
N ILE A 34 0.10 -5.15 12.04
CA ILE A 34 0.52 -4.25 10.97
C ILE A 34 1.95 -3.78 11.24
N TYR A 35 2.68 -3.51 10.16
CA TYR A 35 4.03 -2.96 10.21
C TYR A 35 4.19 -1.85 9.19
N ARG A 36 5.08 -0.91 9.50
CA ARG A 36 5.52 0.17 8.62
C ARG A 36 7.04 0.15 8.52
N ILE A 37 7.55 0.43 7.33
CA ILE A 37 8.98 0.42 6.99
C ILE A 37 9.36 1.78 6.46
N ARG A 38 10.47 2.31 6.95
CA ARG A 38 11.07 3.57 6.48
C ARG A 38 12.56 3.41 6.22
N PRO A 39 13.18 4.32 5.46
CA PRO A 39 14.61 4.43 5.43
C PRO A 39 15.11 4.95 6.79
N ASN A 40 16.28 4.51 7.20
CA ASN A 40 16.88 4.98 8.45
C ASN A 40 17.04 6.51 8.44
N ASN A 41 16.61 7.16 9.54
CA ASN A 41 16.67 8.61 9.73
C ASN A 41 16.04 9.44 8.60
N GLN A 42 14.99 8.93 7.95
CA GLN A 42 14.23 9.70 6.96
C GLN A 42 12.75 9.79 7.36
N ASP A 43 12.19 10.98 7.10
CA ASP A 43 10.79 11.30 7.40
C ASP A 43 9.89 10.91 6.22
N LEU A 44 9.92 9.63 5.83
CA LEU A 44 9.08 9.06 4.77
C LEU A 44 8.75 7.60 5.03
N LEU A 45 7.58 7.14 4.60
CA LEU A 45 7.26 5.70 4.61
C LEU A 45 7.56 5.06 3.25
N MET A 46 8.27 3.94 3.28
CA MET A 46 8.46 3.10 2.11
C MET A 46 7.32 2.13 1.93
N TYR A 47 6.85 1.54 3.04
CA TYR A 47 5.88 0.46 2.99
C TYR A 47 5.03 0.41 4.26
N ILE A 48 3.74 0.16 4.10
CA ILE A 48 2.82 -0.28 5.16
C ILE A 48 2.27 -1.64 4.74
N GLY A 49 2.24 -2.61 5.66
CA GLY A 49 1.73 -3.95 5.38
C GLY A 49 1.14 -4.64 6.59
N GLU A 50 0.34 -5.68 6.35
CA GLU A 50 -0.25 -6.52 7.38
C GLU A 50 0.24 -7.97 7.35
N THR A 51 0.08 -8.66 8.48
CA THR A 51 0.23 -10.11 8.52
C THR A 51 -0.73 -10.76 9.50
N GLY A 52 -1.41 -11.81 9.04
CA GLY A 52 -2.17 -12.73 9.91
C GLY A 52 -1.30 -13.78 10.61
N GLN A 53 0.00 -13.81 10.30
CA GLN A 53 0.97 -14.62 11.01
C GLN A 53 1.65 -13.77 12.08
N SER A 54 2.70 -14.28 12.73
CA SER A 54 3.51 -13.47 13.63
C SER A 54 4.25 -12.33 12.89
N LEU A 55 4.10 -11.09 13.37
CA LEU A 55 4.90 -9.92 12.98
C LEU A 55 6.39 -10.23 13.02
N HIS A 56 6.88 -10.76 14.16
CA HIS A 56 8.27 -11.20 14.30
C HIS A 56 8.69 -12.17 13.17
N LYS A 57 7.89 -13.21 12.89
CA LYS A 57 8.22 -14.19 11.83
C LYS A 57 8.24 -13.54 10.44
N ARG A 58 7.23 -12.71 10.12
CA ARG A 58 7.12 -11.99 8.83
C ARG A 58 8.32 -11.07 8.62
N LEU A 59 8.60 -10.21 9.60
CA LEU A 59 9.66 -9.21 9.53
C LEU A 59 11.06 -9.84 9.58
N SER A 60 11.26 -10.89 10.39
CA SER A 60 12.53 -11.62 10.43
C SER A 60 12.84 -12.23 9.07
N GLY A 61 11.86 -12.85 8.41
CA GLY A 61 12.08 -13.44 7.10
C GLY A 61 12.28 -12.40 5.99
N LEU A 62 11.57 -11.26 6.05
CA LEU A 62 11.79 -10.12 5.16
C LEU A 62 13.21 -9.57 5.31
N ARG A 63 13.66 -9.32 6.55
CA ARG A 63 15.04 -8.91 6.86
C ARG A 63 16.05 -9.87 6.25
N GLN A 64 15.95 -11.18 6.51
CA GLN A 64 16.90 -12.16 5.97
C GLN A 64 16.90 -12.19 4.44
N THR A 65 15.73 -11.97 3.82
CA THR A 65 15.61 -11.86 2.36
C THR A 65 16.36 -10.65 1.81
N LEU A 66 16.33 -9.53 2.53
CA LEU A 66 17.02 -8.30 2.15
C LEU A 66 18.51 -8.33 2.47
N ARG A 67 19.00 -9.13 3.43
CA ARG A 67 20.45 -9.17 3.77
C ARG A 67 21.37 -9.49 2.59
N ARG A 68 20.88 -10.17 1.56
CA ARG A 68 21.63 -10.40 0.31
C ARG A 68 21.48 -9.17 -0.59
N GLY A 69 22.30 -8.15 -0.34
CA GLY A 69 22.28 -6.89 -1.07
C GLY A 69 22.81 -6.99 -2.51
N ASP A 70 23.56 -8.03 -2.83
CA ASP A 70 24.21 -8.26 -4.13
C ASP A 70 23.23 -8.58 -5.27
N LEU A 71 22.08 -9.18 -4.95
CA LEU A 71 21.09 -9.59 -5.93
C LEU A 71 19.67 -9.24 -5.49
N MET A 72 18.88 -8.71 -6.43
CA MET A 72 17.47 -8.43 -6.16
C MET A 72 16.73 -9.70 -5.70
N PRO A 73 16.02 -9.66 -4.56
CA PRO A 73 15.28 -10.81 -4.07
C PRO A 73 14.13 -11.20 -5.02
N TRP A 74 13.61 -12.42 -4.88
CA TRP A 74 12.36 -12.81 -5.55
C TRP A 74 11.16 -12.09 -4.95
N SER A 75 10.04 -12.01 -5.67
CA SER A 75 8.79 -11.45 -5.13
C SER A 75 8.04 -12.40 -4.19
N ASP A 76 8.44 -13.66 -4.09
CA ASP A 76 7.94 -14.60 -3.08
C ASP A 76 9.01 -14.89 -2.00
N PRO A 77 8.61 -15.07 -0.73
CA PRO A 77 7.25 -14.92 -0.19
C PRO A 77 6.92 -13.46 0.21
N TYR A 78 7.78 -12.49 -0.15
CA TYR A 78 7.68 -11.08 0.22
C TYR A 78 7.56 -10.21 -1.04
N ALA A 79 6.33 -9.85 -1.42
CA ALA A 79 6.06 -9.09 -2.64
C ALA A 79 6.69 -7.69 -2.65
N GLU A 80 6.94 -7.13 -1.48
CA GLU A 80 7.56 -5.84 -1.22
C GLU A 80 9.10 -5.88 -1.26
N ALA A 81 9.72 -7.05 -1.03
CA ALA A 81 11.18 -7.15 -0.89
C ALA A 81 11.96 -6.62 -2.10
N PRO A 82 11.58 -6.93 -3.37
CA PRO A 82 12.30 -6.36 -4.51
C PRO A 82 12.22 -4.83 -4.58
N GLY A 83 11.11 -4.24 -4.09
CA GLY A 83 10.89 -2.80 -4.11
C GLY A 83 11.78 -2.11 -3.09
N LEU A 84 11.74 -2.61 -1.85
CA LEU A 84 12.61 -2.14 -0.76
C LEU A 84 14.09 -2.25 -1.15
N TRP A 85 14.50 -3.37 -1.74
CA TRP A 85 15.87 -3.58 -2.22
C TRP A 85 16.26 -2.55 -3.29
N SER A 86 15.40 -2.27 -4.28
CA SER A 86 15.74 -1.37 -5.39
C SER A 86 16.03 0.07 -4.94
N TRP A 87 15.26 0.58 -3.98
CA TRP A 87 15.48 1.89 -3.38
C TRP A 87 16.70 1.89 -2.45
N TRP A 88 16.87 0.84 -1.65
CA TRP A 88 18.03 0.70 -0.77
C TRP A 88 19.35 0.74 -1.55
N VAL A 89 19.47 -0.06 -2.62
CA VAL A 89 20.68 -0.08 -3.46
C VAL A 89 20.91 1.29 -4.12
N GLU A 90 19.87 1.92 -4.67
CA GLU A 90 20.04 3.22 -5.31
C GLU A 90 20.50 4.30 -4.31
N TRP A 91 19.95 4.31 -3.08
CA TRP A 91 20.41 5.22 -2.04
C TRP A 91 21.80 4.90 -1.50
N GLY A 92 22.20 3.63 -1.49
CA GLY A 92 23.59 3.25 -1.21
C GLY A 92 24.56 3.86 -2.22
N LEU A 93 24.29 3.66 -3.51
CA LEU A 93 25.08 4.24 -4.61
C LEU A 93 25.12 5.78 -4.58
N ALA A 94 24.01 6.41 -4.21
CA ALA A 94 23.90 7.85 -4.07
C ALA A 94 24.84 8.41 -2.99
N LYS A 95 24.92 7.72 -1.83
CA LYS A 95 25.85 8.09 -0.75
C LYS A 95 27.29 7.97 -1.19
N ASP A 96 27.64 6.90 -1.90
CA ASP A 96 29.01 6.65 -2.38
C ASP A 96 29.44 7.69 -3.45
N THR A 97 28.48 8.27 -4.18
CA THR A 97 28.73 9.26 -5.23
C THR A 97 28.51 10.71 -4.79
N GLY A 98 28.09 10.96 -3.54
CA GLY A 98 27.79 12.29 -3.02
C GLY A 98 26.57 12.97 -3.66
N THR A 99 25.68 12.19 -4.32
CA THR A 99 24.52 12.73 -5.04
C THR A 99 23.26 12.63 -4.16
N PRO A 100 22.51 13.72 -3.92
CA PRO A 100 21.25 13.64 -3.17
C PRO A 100 20.14 12.99 -4.02
N VAL A 101 19.51 11.93 -3.51
CA VAL A 101 18.47 11.13 -4.24
C VAL A 101 17.10 11.09 -3.54
N ALA A 102 16.94 11.69 -2.36
CA ALA A 102 15.62 11.80 -1.73
C ALA A 102 14.85 13.02 -2.29
N PRO A 103 13.52 12.93 -2.52
CA PRO A 103 12.70 14.12 -2.61
C PRO A 103 12.74 14.83 -1.26
N SER A 104 13.49 15.94 -1.18
CA SER A 104 13.59 16.71 0.05
C SER A 104 12.25 17.39 0.33
N LYS A 105 11.53 16.95 1.36
CA LYS A 105 10.62 17.83 2.09
C LYS A 105 11.43 18.54 3.16
N GLY A 106 11.45 19.87 3.10
CA GLY A 106 12.17 20.70 4.05
C GLY A 106 11.65 20.46 5.47
N SER A 107 12.54 20.02 6.37
CA SER A 107 12.28 19.94 7.80
C SER A 107 13.51 20.45 8.54
N ASN A 108 13.35 21.58 9.24
CA ASN A 108 14.32 22.11 10.19
C ASN A 108 14.13 21.38 11.52
N ALA A 109 14.75 20.21 11.67
CA ALA A 109 14.90 19.56 12.98
C ALA A 109 16.33 19.79 13.50
N PRO A 110 16.52 20.18 14.78
CA PRO A 110 17.85 20.43 15.33
C PRO A 110 18.61 19.10 15.53
N PRO A 111 19.94 19.08 15.27
CA PRO A 111 20.74 17.88 15.44
C PRO A 111 20.88 17.51 16.93
N ARG A 112 20.58 16.25 17.26
CA ARG A 112 20.94 15.67 18.57
C ARG A 112 22.45 15.37 18.62
N PRO A 113 23.09 15.47 19.81
CA PRO A 113 24.53 15.32 19.92
C PRO A 113 24.97 13.87 19.71
N SER A 114 25.99 13.69 18.87
CA SER A 114 26.69 12.44 18.65
C SER A 114 27.64 12.14 19.81
N SER A 115 27.42 11.04 20.52
CA SER A 115 28.42 10.43 21.39
C SER A 115 29.31 9.51 20.54
N GLY A 116 30.60 9.85 20.46
CA GLY A 116 31.60 9.06 19.75
C GLY A 116 31.90 7.70 20.40
N GLY A 117 32.26 6.74 19.56
CA GLY A 117 32.77 5.43 19.94
C GLY A 117 32.88 4.51 18.74
N GLU A 118 34.13 4.19 18.37
CA GLU A 118 34.63 3.04 17.61
C GLU A 118 34.02 2.68 16.24
N THR A 119 34.90 2.58 15.25
CA THR A 119 34.63 2.09 13.90
C THR A 119 34.20 0.63 13.93
N ASP A 120 32.90 0.40 13.99
CA ASP A 120 32.28 -0.86 13.60
C ASP A 120 32.10 -0.81 12.07
N ASP A 121 32.70 -1.75 11.33
CA ASP A 121 32.43 -2.05 9.91
C ASP A 121 30.99 -2.59 9.76
N THR A 122 30.02 -1.83 10.28
CA THR A 122 28.60 -2.11 10.17
C THR A 122 28.15 -1.55 8.84
N GLU A 123 27.79 -2.46 7.93
CA GLU A 123 27.00 -2.14 6.76
C GLU A 123 25.91 -1.11 7.15
N PRO A 124 25.74 -0.03 6.37
CA PRO A 124 24.85 1.04 6.75
C PRO A 124 23.43 0.50 7.01
N VAL A 125 22.91 0.82 8.19
CA VAL A 125 21.49 0.66 8.51
C VAL A 125 20.71 1.48 7.48
N MET A 126 20.01 0.82 6.57
CA MET A 126 19.26 1.53 5.55
C MET A 126 17.75 1.46 5.73
N LEU A 127 17.23 0.47 6.45
CA LEU A 127 15.80 0.31 6.71
C LEU A 127 15.53 0.04 8.19
N GLU A 128 14.43 0.61 8.66
CA GLU A 128 13.87 0.39 10.00
C GLU A 128 12.42 -0.03 9.90
N VAL A 129 11.92 -0.71 10.93
CA VAL A 129 10.52 -1.12 11.03
C VAL A 129 9.92 -0.74 12.36
N SER A 130 8.65 -0.40 12.33
CA SER A 130 7.80 -0.25 13.50
C SER A 130 6.56 -1.11 13.29
N SER A 131 6.08 -1.78 14.35
CA SER A 131 4.94 -2.68 14.25
C SER A 131 3.96 -2.51 15.40
N ALA A 132 2.68 -2.69 15.11
CA ALA A 132 1.59 -2.68 16.07
C ALA A 132 0.83 -4.01 15.99
N PRO A 133 0.63 -4.72 17.12
CA PRO A 133 -0.23 -5.89 17.14
C PRO A 133 -1.67 -5.50 16.81
N LEU A 134 -2.38 -6.35 16.09
CA LEU A 134 -3.79 -6.15 15.75
C LEU A 134 -4.51 -7.49 15.73
N ASP A 135 -5.84 -7.46 15.70
CA ASP A 135 -6.65 -8.67 15.63
C ASP A 135 -6.24 -9.63 14.48
N ALA A 136 -6.54 -10.91 14.67
CA ALA A 136 -6.23 -11.94 13.70
C ALA A 136 -7.22 -11.99 12.52
N SER A 137 -8.22 -11.11 12.45
CA SER A 137 -9.18 -11.10 11.35
C SER A 137 -8.55 -10.52 10.08
N VAL A 138 -8.89 -11.10 8.92
CA VAL A 138 -8.42 -10.58 7.63
C VAL A 138 -8.98 -9.19 7.37
N SER A 139 -10.28 -9.01 7.64
CA SER A 139 -11.00 -7.76 7.42
C SER A 139 -10.50 -6.62 8.31
N GLY A 140 -10.25 -6.88 9.60
CA GLY A 140 -9.71 -5.89 10.53
C GLY A 140 -8.33 -5.40 10.11
N ARG A 141 -7.39 -6.33 9.86
CA ARG A 141 -6.03 -5.95 9.44
C ARG A 141 -5.96 -5.27 8.08
N LYS A 142 -6.65 -5.79 7.07
CA LYS A 142 -6.66 -5.17 5.74
C LYS A 142 -7.41 -3.85 5.71
N GLY A 143 -8.47 -3.71 6.52
CA GLY A 143 -9.17 -2.45 6.71
C GLY A 143 -8.25 -1.39 7.31
N MET A 144 -7.58 -1.72 8.41
CA MET A 144 -6.63 -0.83 9.07
C MET A 144 -5.40 -0.52 8.18
N GLU A 145 -4.89 -1.47 7.39
CA GLU A 145 -3.84 -1.22 6.39
C GLU A 145 -4.29 -0.14 5.38
N ASN A 146 -5.50 -0.25 4.83
CA ASN A 146 -6.02 0.75 3.90
C ASN A 146 -6.28 2.11 4.59
N PHE A 147 -6.76 2.11 5.83
CA PHE A 147 -6.93 3.34 6.62
C PHE A 147 -5.61 4.06 6.85
N LEU A 148 -4.55 3.34 7.22
CA LEU A 148 -3.20 3.90 7.40
C LEU A 148 -2.65 4.47 6.09
N LEU A 149 -2.82 3.75 4.98
CA LEU A 149 -2.39 4.21 3.66
C LEU A 149 -3.13 5.47 3.22
N TYR A 150 -4.45 5.50 3.40
CA TYR A 150 -5.30 6.66 3.16
C TYR A 150 -4.85 7.86 3.99
N ARG A 151 -4.71 7.72 5.32
CA ARG A 151 -4.29 8.81 6.20
C ARG A 151 -2.90 9.33 5.88
N TYR A 152 -1.95 8.45 5.59
CA TYR A 152 -0.63 8.85 5.11
C TYR A 152 -0.72 9.68 3.82
N ARG A 153 -1.55 9.26 2.86
CA ARG A 153 -1.77 9.99 1.61
C ARG A 153 -2.43 11.35 1.86
N GLN A 154 -3.41 11.44 2.76
CA GLN A 154 -4.03 12.72 3.17
C GLN A 154 -3.01 13.67 3.82
N GLU A 155 -2.17 13.15 4.71
CA GLU A 155 -1.19 13.95 5.48
C GLU A 155 -0.02 14.42 4.61
N THR A 156 0.40 13.61 3.63
CA THR A 156 1.62 13.88 2.85
C THR A 156 1.36 14.30 1.41
N GLY A 157 0.16 14.09 0.88
CA GLY A 157 -0.16 14.23 -0.54
C GLY A 157 0.43 13.14 -1.43
N GLU A 158 1.11 12.13 -0.87
CA GLU A 158 1.87 11.12 -1.62
C GLU A 158 1.63 9.69 -1.09
N SER A 159 1.89 8.69 -1.94
CA SER A 159 1.89 7.27 -1.54
C SER A 159 3.24 6.83 -0.98
N PRO A 160 3.29 5.80 -0.12
CA PRO A 160 4.53 5.11 0.18
C PRO A 160 5.18 4.53 -1.10
N LEU A 161 6.51 4.45 -1.11
CA LEU A 161 7.29 4.12 -2.31
C LEU A 161 7.09 2.69 -2.85
N CYS A 162 6.68 1.76 -1.99
CA CYS A 162 6.60 0.33 -2.29
C CYS A 162 5.19 -0.27 -2.07
N ASN A 163 4.18 0.56 -1.77
CA ASN A 163 2.78 0.14 -1.75
C ASN A 163 2.15 0.21 -3.15
N PHE A 164 0.93 -0.34 -3.30
CA PHE A 164 0.14 -0.28 -4.55
C PHE A 164 0.78 -0.94 -5.78
N GLY A 165 1.89 -1.67 -5.60
CA GLY A 165 2.70 -2.21 -6.68
C GLY A 165 3.69 -1.20 -7.28
N ARG A 166 3.88 -0.05 -6.63
CA ARG A 166 4.92 0.91 -6.98
C ARG A 166 6.31 0.28 -6.86
N PHE A 167 7.22 0.77 -7.68
CA PHE A 167 8.57 0.23 -7.82
C PHE A 167 9.56 1.33 -8.20
N HIS A 168 10.87 1.08 -8.13
CA HIS A 168 11.84 2.07 -8.60
C HIS A 168 11.80 2.20 -10.14
N PRO A 169 11.76 3.41 -10.74
CA PRO A 169 11.61 3.60 -12.20
C PRO A 169 12.81 3.05 -12.99
N ARG A 170 14.01 3.08 -12.42
CA ARG A 170 15.23 2.51 -13.02
C ARG A 170 15.46 1.02 -12.76
N TYR A 171 14.47 0.27 -12.26
CA TYR A 171 14.61 -1.16 -12.01
C TYR A 171 13.44 -1.97 -12.57
N ARG A 172 13.73 -3.20 -13.00
CA ARG A 172 12.72 -4.24 -13.26
C ARG A 172 12.54 -5.09 -12.01
N LYS A 173 11.30 -5.36 -11.64
CA LYS A 173 10.95 -6.22 -10.50
C LYS A 173 11.25 -7.70 -10.79
N SER A 174 11.81 -8.42 -9.81
CA SER A 174 11.88 -9.88 -9.86
C SER A 174 10.49 -10.51 -9.83
N THR A 175 10.31 -11.59 -10.57
CA THR A 175 9.11 -12.42 -10.51
C THR A 175 9.14 -13.35 -9.28
N THR A 176 8.19 -14.28 -9.22
CA THR A 176 8.28 -15.42 -8.30
C THR A 176 9.41 -16.37 -8.73
N ARG A 177 9.88 -17.21 -7.80
CA ARG A 177 10.83 -18.32 -8.04
C ARG A 177 10.37 -19.22 -9.16
N SER A 178 9.08 -19.57 -9.20
CA SER A 178 8.49 -20.44 -10.21
C SER A 178 8.47 -19.80 -11.60
N GLU A 179 8.38 -18.48 -11.69
CA GLU A 179 8.43 -17.74 -12.98
C GLU A 179 9.87 -17.49 -13.46
N GLY A 180 10.87 -17.58 -12.56
CA GLY A 180 12.28 -17.68 -12.92
C GLY A 180 12.96 -16.42 -13.50
N ARG A 181 12.33 -15.24 -13.45
CA ARG A 181 12.90 -13.99 -13.99
C ARG A 181 13.41 -13.05 -12.90
N ARG A 182 14.73 -12.95 -12.79
CA ARG A 182 15.40 -12.01 -11.89
C ARG A 182 15.22 -10.56 -12.37
N GLY A 183 14.94 -9.68 -11.43
CA GLY A 183 14.96 -8.24 -11.63
C GLY A 183 16.35 -7.64 -11.47
N GLY A 184 16.46 -6.33 -11.68
CA GLY A 184 17.72 -5.60 -11.64
C GLY A 184 17.60 -4.19 -12.21
N ARG A 185 18.70 -3.44 -12.18
CA ARG A 185 18.78 -2.08 -12.71
C ARG A 185 18.63 -2.11 -14.24
N LEU A 186 17.85 -1.19 -14.77
CA LEU A 186 17.67 -0.99 -16.21
C LEU A 186 18.90 -0.27 -16.78
N ALA A 187 19.35 -0.70 -17.95
CA ALA A 187 20.42 -0.02 -18.68
C ALA A 187 20.01 1.41 -19.06
N ASN A 188 20.95 2.35 -19.14
CA ASN A 188 20.67 3.79 -19.34
C ASN A 188 19.84 4.09 -20.60
N ASN A 189 19.92 3.24 -21.62
CA ASN A 189 19.15 3.37 -22.87
C ASN A 189 17.75 2.72 -22.83
N GLN A 190 17.41 2.01 -21.75
CA GLN A 190 16.10 1.40 -21.58
C GLN A 190 15.11 2.42 -21.00
N LYS A 191 13.87 2.37 -21.50
CA LYS A 191 12.75 3.15 -20.96
C LYS A 191 12.53 2.79 -19.49
N ASP A 192 12.14 3.80 -18.71
CA ASP A 192 11.79 3.63 -17.30
C ASP A 192 10.64 2.64 -17.11
N ASN A 193 10.67 1.97 -15.96
CA ASN A 193 9.58 1.14 -15.48
C ASN A 193 8.38 2.02 -15.09
N PRO A 194 7.22 1.87 -15.75
CA PRO A 194 6.03 2.67 -15.44
C PRO A 194 5.52 2.52 -14.00
N ALA A 195 5.84 1.40 -13.33
CA ALA A 195 5.49 1.22 -11.91
C ALA A 195 6.25 2.18 -10.97
N GLY A 196 7.28 2.87 -11.46
CA GLY A 196 7.98 3.92 -10.72
C GLY A 196 7.62 5.33 -11.11
N PHE A 197 6.62 5.50 -11.98
CA PHE A 197 6.07 6.83 -12.24
C PHE A 197 5.31 7.35 -11.03
N PRO A 198 5.08 8.68 -10.95
CA PRO A 198 4.39 9.29 -9.83
C PRO A 198 3.05 8.62 -9.51
N GLY A 199 2.70 8.64 -8.22
CA GLY A 199 1.33 8.36 -7.78
C GLY A 199 0.41 9.51 -8.18
N ILE A 200 -0.88 9.34 -7.90
CA ILE A 200 -1.86 10.42 -8.00
C ILE A 200 -2.19 10.98 -6.62
N THR A 201 -2.62 12.24 -6.61
CA THR A 201 -3.10 12.96 -5.43
C THR A 201 -4.13 12.12 -4.65
N PRO A 202 -4.13 12.15 -3.31
CA PRO A 202 -5.22 11.60 -2.51
C PRO A 202 -6.58 12.11 -2.96
N LEU A 203 -7.59 11.26 -2.89
CA LEU A 203 -8.97 11.71 -3.05
C LEU A 203 -9.38 12.67 -1.93
N GLU A 204 -10.18 13.69 -2.26
CA GLU A 204 -10.64 14.67 -1.29
C GLU A 204 -11.75 14.08 -0.42
N PRO A 205 -11.67 14.12 0.92
CA PRO A 205 -12.67 13.52 1.80
C PRO A 205 -13.93 14.39 1.93
N VAL A 206 -14.70 14.45 0.84
CA VAL A 206 -16.01 15.10 0.75
C VAL A 206 -17.12 14.06 0.55
N GLY A 207 -18.36 14.43 0.91
CA GLY A 207 -19.50 13.51 0.92
C GLY A 207 -19.36 12.38 1.94
N ASN A 208 -20.37 11.52 2.03
CA ASN A 208 -20.36 10.30 2.84
C ASN A 208 -20.30 9.06 1.96
N PRO A 209 -19.83 7.91 2.47
CA PRO A 209 -19.85 6.67 1.70
C PRO A 209 -21.22 6.32 1.11
N GLY A 210 -21.29 6.31 -0.23
CA GLY A 210 -22.51 6.06 -1.01
C GLY A 210 -23.21 7.32 -1.54
N ASP A 211 -22.77 8.52 -1.15
CA ASP A 211 -23.24 9.77 -1.76
C ASP A 211 -22.69 9.90 -3.19
N SER A 212 -23.41 10.64 -4.06
CA SER A 212 -23.04 10.83 -5.46
C SER A 212 -21.73 11.59 -5.65
N ASP A 213 -21.31 12.36 -4.63
CA ASP A 213 -20.07 13.15 -4.60
C ASP A 213 -18.99 12.54 -3.69
N TRP A 214 -19.18 11.31 -3.20
CA TRP A 214 -18.28 10.71 -2.22
C TRP A 214 -16.83 10.66 -2.72
N MET A 215 -15.93 11.15 -1.87
CA MET A 215 -14.50 11.31 -2.14
C MET A 215 -14.18 12.23 -3.34
N GLY A 216 -15.07 13.17 -3.65
CA GLY A 216 -14.91 14.16 -4.72
C GLY A 216 -15.10 13.57 -6.12
N MET A 217 -15.77 12.42 -6.22
CA MET A 217 -16.04 11.74 -7.48
C MET A 217 -17.44 12.02 -7.99
N GLU A 218 -17.69 11.77 -9.28
CA GLU A 218 -18.99 11.94 -9.92
C GLU A 218 -19.69 10.58 -10.12
N TRP A 219 -19.96 9.88 -9.02
CA TRP A 219 -20.53 8.54 -9.06
C TRP A 219 -21.85 8.50 -9.85
N THR A 220 -21.99 7.50 -10.73
CA THR A 220 -23.26 7.29 -11.44
C THR A 220 -24.41 7.00 -10.47
N GLU A 221 -25.64 7.19 -10.91
CA GLU A 221 -26.79 6.67 -10.18
C GLU A 221 -26.68 5.16 -9.97
N HIS A 222 -27.18 4.69 -8.83
CA HIS A 222 -27.20 3.27 -8.51
C HIS A 222 -28.19 2.52 -9.41
N LYS A 223 -27.69 1.51 -10.13
CA LYS A 223 -28.51 0.61 -10.95
C LYS A 223 -28.51 -0.80 -10.36
N PRO A 224 -29.59 -1.59 -10.51
CA PRO A 224 -29.58 -3.01 -10.15
C PRO A 224 -28.44 -3.75 -10.84
N LEU A 225 -27.68 -4.56 -10.09
CA LEU A 225 -26.59 -5.38 -10.62
C LEU A 225 -27.17 -6.54 -11.44
N ARG A 226 -27.52 -6.24 -12.68
CA ARG A 226 -28.09 -7.17 -13.65
C ARG A 226 -27.37 -7.05 -15.00
N PRO A 227 -27.31 -8.12 -15.80
CA PRO A 227 -26.57 -8.12 -17.06
C PRO A 227 -26.99 -7.01 -18.05
N GLU A 228 -28.26 -6.61 -18.08
CA GLU A 228 -28.76 -5.53 -18.91
C GLU A 228 -28.14 -4.18 -18.55
N HIS A 229 -28.11 -3.81 -17.27
CA HIS A 229 -27.53 -2.54 -16.81
C HIS A 229 -26.01 -2.57 -16.80
N ALA A 230 -25.40 -3.71 -16.45
CA ALA A 230 -23.94 -3.83 -16.36
C ALA A 230 -23.26 -3.66 -17.74
N ARG A 231 -23.93 -4.04 -18.83
CA ARG A 231 -23.44 -3.85 -20.21
C ARG A 231 -23.54 -2.42 -20.71
N GLU A 232 -24.30 -1.56 -20.05
CA GLU A 232 -24.39 -0.13 -20.38
C GLU A 232 -23.24 0.67 -19.76
N ALA A 233 -22.42 0.05 -18.91
CA ALA A 233 -21.33 0.74 -18.25
C ALA A 233 -20.28 1.23 -19.25
N GLY A 234 -19.75 2.43 -18.99
CA GLY A 234 -18.75 3.05 -19.85
C GLY A 234 -17.45 2.24 -19.96
N GLU A 235 -16.81 2.30 -21.12
CA GLU A 235 -15.50 1.70 -21.32
C GLU A 235 -14.41 2.46 -20.56
N GLY A 236 -13.42 1.72 -20.05
CA GLY A 236 -12.22 2.27 -19.45
C GLY A 236 -11.97 1.88 -18.00
N ALA A 237 -10.85 2.38 -17.49
CA ALA A 237 -10.43 2.14 -16.13
C ALA A 237 -11.25 2.99 -15.15
N GLY A 238 -11.56 2.44 -13.98
CA GLY A 238 -12.42 3.11 -13.03
C GLY A 238 -12.57 2.40 -11.70
N LEU A 239 -13.46 2.96 -10.89
CA LEU A 239 -13.84 2.49 -9.57
C LEU A 239 -15.32 2.12 -9.59
N TYR A 240 -15.72 1.20 -8.72
CA TYR A 240 -17.11 0.80 -8.59
C TYR A 240 -17.47 0.48 -7.13
N LEU A 241 -18.73 0.76 -6.80
CA LEU A 241 -19.36 0.46 -5.53
C LEU A 241 -20.44 -0.56 -5.76
N LEU A 242 -20.55 -1.54 -4.86
CA LEU A 242 -21.73 -2.39 -4.74
C LEU A 242 -22.42 -2.07 -3.44
N ALA A 243 -23.74 -1.90 -3.49
CA ALA A 243 -24.56 -1.56 -2.33
C ALA A 243 -25.77 -2.48 -2.25
N ASP A 244 -26.26 -2.70 -1.03
CA ASP A 244 -27.53 -3.37 -0.81
C ASP A 244 -28.70 -2.43 -1.17
N ALA A 245 -29.61 -2.86 -2.04
CA ALA A 245 -30.67 -2.02 -2.59
C ALA A 245 -31.66 -1.51 -1.53
N LYS A 246 -31.81 -2.23 -0.42
CA LYS A 246 -32.78 -1.91 0.64
C LYS A 246 -32.18 -0.99 1.69
N SER A 247 -31.03 -1.38 2.22
CA SER A 247 -30.34 -0.65 3.30
C SER A 247 -29.44 0.48 2.79
N ARG A 248 -29.07 0.45 1.51
CA ARG A 248 -28.04 1.31 0.89
C ARG A 248 -26.64 1.15 1.51
N GLU A 249 -26.41 0.10 2.30
CA GLU A 249 -25.08 -0.19 2.84
C GLU A 249 -24.14 -0.59 1.71
N ILE A 250 -22.95 0.02 1.66
CA ILE A 250 -21.88 -0.39 0.76
C ILE A 250 -21.39 -1.80 1.15
N LEU A 251 -21.54 -2.73 0.22
CA LEU A 251 -21.18 -4.14 0.36
C LEU A 251 -19.76 -4.42 -0.15
N TYR A 252 -19.30 -3.67 -1.15
CA TYR A 252 -17.99 -3.85 -1.77
C TYR A 252 -17.51 -2.57 -2.45
N ILE A 253 -16.20 -2.31 -2.36
CA ILE A 253 -15.50 -1.24 -3.08
C ILE A 253 -14.43 -1.89 -3.95
N GLY A 254 -14.40 -1.54 -5.23
CA GLY A 254 -13.46 -2.12 -6.18
C GLY A 254 -12.94 -1.17 -7.24
N GLN A 255 -11.87 -1.60 -7.90
CA GLN A 255 -11.33 -0.98 -9.11
C GLN A 255 -11.24 -1.98 -10.27
N SER A 256 -11.20 -1.46 -11.49
CA SER A 256 -10.87 -2.24 -12.69
C SER A 256 -10.13 -1.38 -13.71
N GLY A 257 -9.24 -2.01 -14.48
CA GLY A 257 -8.71 -1.40 -15.71
C GLY A 257 -9.73 -1.37 -16.86
N ASP A 258 -10.82 -2.12 -16.71
CA ASP A 258 -11.96 -2.21 -17.63
C ASP A 258 -13.25 -2.42 -16.83
N ILE A 259 -14.01 -1.35 -16.60
CA ILE A 259 -15.27 -1.39 -15.85
C ILE A 259 -16.37 -2.10 -16.65
N ALA A 260 -16.45 -1.86 -17.96
CA ALA A 260 -17.42 -2.49 -18.86
C ALA A 260 -17.26 -4.02 -18.89
N GLY A 261 -16.02 -4.52 -18.86
CA GLY A 261 -15.75 -5.95 -18.71
C GLY A 261 -16.03 -6.49 -17.29
N ARG A 262 -15.70 -5.70 -16.25
CA ARG A 262 -15.76 -6.16 -14.85
C ARG A 262 -17.17 -6.28 -14.28
N LEU A 263 -18.05 -5.31 -14.52
CA LEU A 263 -19.39 -5.30 -13.92
C LEU A 263 -20.23 -6.54 -14.31
N PRO A 264 -20.24 -7.00 -15.57
CA PRO A 264 -20.90 -8.25 -15.95
C PRO A 264 -20.39 -9.49 -15.20
N GLU A 265 -19.10 -9.58 -14.88
CA GLU A 265 -18.55 -10.68 -14.08
C GLU A 265 -19.13 -10.71 -12.66
N LEU A 266 -19.46 -9.54 -12.10
CA LEU A 266 -20.01 -9.42 -10.75
C LEU A 266 -21.48 -9.85 -10.67
N CYS A 267 -22.23 -9.76 -11.78
CA CYS A 267 -23.61 -10.24 -11.86
C CYS A 267 -23.74 -11.75 -11.59
N GLY A 268 -22.68 -12.52 -11.89
CA GLY A 268 -22.66 -13.98 -11.67
C GLY A 268 -22.24 -14.41 -10.27
N LYS A 269 -21.90 -13.47 -9.38
CA LYS A 269 -21.44 -13.80 -8.03
C LYS A 269 -22.59 -13.99 -7.06
N ASP A 270 -22.42 -14.90 -6.12
CA ASP A 270 -23.33 -15.06 -4.98
C ASP A 270 -23.07 -13.96 -3.94
N TRP A 271 -24.06 -13.11 -3.73
CA TRP A 271 -24.07 -12.05 -2.74
C TRP A 271 -24.92 -12.42 -1.52
N GLN A 272 -25.02 -13.71 -1.18
CA GLN A 272 -25.67 -14.23 0.03
C GLN A 272 -27.12 -13.73 0.22
N GLY A 273 -27.86 -13.61 -0.89
CA GLY A 273 -29.26 -13.18 -0.89
C GLY A 273 -29.49 -11.67 -0.83
N HIS A 274 -28.42 -10.85 -0.85
CA HIS A 274 -28.54 -9.40 -0.98
C HIS A 274 -29.07 -9.02 -2.37
N GLU A 275 -29.98 -8.04 -2.41
CA GLU A 275 -30.37 -7.40 -3.67
C GLU A 275 -29.33 -6.33 -3.97
N VAL A 276 -28.41 -6.58 -4.89
CA VAL A 276 -27.26 -5.71 -5.10
C VAL A 276 -27.53 -4.68 -6.19
N GLN A 277 -27.15 -3.44 -5.91
CA GLN A 277 -27.04 -2.35 -6.87
C GLN A 277 -25.57 -1.94 -7.03
N PHE A 278 -25.23 -1.31 -8.15
CA PHE A 278 -23.90 -0.80 -8.40
C PHE A 278 -23.93 0.67 -8.84
N SER A 279 -22.84 1.36 -8.51
CA SER A 279 -22.48 2.67 -9.04
C SER A 279 -21.01 2.63 -9.45
N TYR A 280 -20.59 3.43 -10.44
CA TYR A 280 -19.21 3.44 -10.90
C TYR A 280 -18.75 4.85 -11.29
N GLN A 281 -17.44 5.02 -11.40
CA GLN A 281 -16.77 6.22 -11.92
C GLN A 281 -15.70 5.78 -12.91
N ILE A 282 -15.75 6.29 -14.14
CA ILE A 282 -14.68 6.12 -15.12
C ILE A 282 -13.65 7.23 -14.94
N ILE A 283 -12.38 6.85 -14.83
CA ILE A 283 -11.29 7.81 -14.75
C ILE A 283 -10.89 8.11 -16.19
N GLY A 284 -11.44 9.19 -16.76
CA GLY A 284 -11.32 9.56 -18.18
C GLY A 284 -9.90 9.88 -18.70
N GLN A 285 -8.86 9.61 -17.90
CA GLN A 285 -7.46 9.74 -18.25
C GLN A 285 -6.74 8.39 -18.20
N LYS A 286 -5.63 8.27 -18.92
CA LYS A 286 -4.80 7.05 -18.86
C LYS A 286 -4.20 6.92 -17.46
N VAL A 287 -4.72 5.96 -16.69
CA VAL A 287 -4.22 5.63 -15.35
C VAL A 287 -3.32 4.41 -15.36
N LEU A 288 -2.32 4.42 -14.48
CA LEU A 288 -1.47 3.26 -14.25
C LEU A 288 -2.13 2.34 -13.21
N PRO A 289 -1.81 1.03 -13.20
CA PRO A 289 -2.41 0.10 -12.25
C PRO A 289 -2.23 0.49 -10.77
N HIS A 290 -1.12 1.16 -10.41
CA HIS A 290 -0.93 1.64 -9.05
C HIS A 290 -1.83 2.82 -8.70
N ASN A 291 -2.21 3.66 -9.67
CA ASN A 291 -3.12 4.79 -9.43
C ASN A 291 -4.53 4.30 -9.07
N LEU A 292 -5.03 3.25 -9.74
CA LEU A 292 -6.32 2.65 -9.39
C LEU A 292 -6.32 2.08 -7.96
N ARG A 293 -5.23 1.42 -7.57
CA ARG A 293 -5.08 0.87 -6.21
C ARG A 293 -4.93 1.96 -5.15
N GLU A 294 -4.31 3.07 -5.49
CA GLU A 294 -4.21 4.26 -4.62
C GLU A 294 -5.62 4.80 -4.30
N GLN A 295 -6.46 5.00 -5.32
CA GLN A 295 -7.82 5.50 -5.12
C GLN A 295 -8.76 4.48 -4.45
N GLU A 296 -8.65 3.20 -4.79
CA GLU A 296 -9.38 2.13 -4.10
C GLU A 296 -9.03 2.10 -2.60
N ALA A 297 -7.75 2.26 -2.26
CA ALA A 297 -7.32 2.34 -0.88
C ALA A 297 -7.78 3.61 -0.17
N ASP A 298 -7.84 4.75 -0.87
CA ASP A 298 -8.40 6.00 -0.33
C ASP A 298 -9.89 5.82 0.03
N LEU A 299 -10.68 5.19 -0.85
CA LEU A 299 -12.10 4.87 -0.60
C LEU A 299 -12.27 3.89 0.56
N LEU A 300 -11.50 2.80 0.58
CA LEU A 300 -11.54 1.81 1.66
C LEU A 300 -11.10 2.40 3.00
N GLY A 301 -10.08 3.25 2.98
CA GLY A 301 -9.56 3.92 4.16
C GLY A 301 -10.55 4.93 4.72
N ASN A 302 -11.18 5.74 3.87
CA ASN A 302 -12.24 6.66 4.29
C ASN A 302 -13.48 5.91 4.81
N TYR A 303 -13.90 4.82 4.16
CA TYR A 303 -14.98 3.97 4.69
C TYR A 303 -14.63 3.42 6.08
N TYR A 304 -13.40 2.92 6.25
CA TYR A 304 -12.93 2.42 7.54
C TYR A 304 -12.85 3.53 8.60
N GLU A 305 -12.47 4.75 8.24
CA GLU A 305 -12.48 5.90 9.14
C GLU A 305 -13.89 6.16 9.70
N ASN A 306 -14.90 6.12 8.83
CA ASN A 306 -16.29 6.39 9.20
C ASN A 306 -16.94 5.27 10.02
N PHE A 307 -16.64 4.01 9.70
CA PHE A 307 -17.38 2.87 10.26
C PHE A 307 -16.55 1.92 11.13
N ARG A 308 -15.21 2.09 11.18
CA ARG A 308 -14.25 1.20 11.85
C ARG A 308 -14.40 -0.27 11.44
N LYS A 309 -14.86 -0.50 10.22
CA LYS A 309 -14.99 -1.79 9.56
C LYS A 309 -14.80 -1.61 8.05
N VAL A 310 -14.62 -2.72 7.34
CA VAL A 310 -14.65 -2.74 5.87
C VAL A 310 -16.04 -3.17 5.38
N PRO A 311 -16.40 -2.92 4.11
CA PRO A 311 -17.64 -3.46 3.54
C PRO A 311 -17.75 -4.97 3.73
N ALA A 312 -18.97 -5.48 3.91
CA ALA A 312 -19.20 -6.85 4.37
C ALA A 312 -18.50 -7.91 3.50
N PHE A 313 -18.48 -7.73 2.18
CA PHE A 313 -17.87 -8.66 1.23
C PHE A 313 -16.42 -8.31 0.87
N GLN A 314 -15.85 -7.26 1.47
CA GLN A 314 -14.47 -6.87 1.24
C GLN A 314 -13.51 -7.91 1.81
N PHE A 315 -12.51 -8.29 1.01
CA PHE A 315 -11.47 -9.28 1.36
C PHE A 315 -11.98 -10.69 1.69
N GLN A 316 -13.26 -10.98 1.46
CA GLN A 316 -13.74 -12.35 1.50
C GLN A 316 -13.18 -13.13 0.31
N LYS A 317 -12.76 -14.37 0.54
CA LYS A 317 -12.44 -15.28 -0.57
C LYS A 317 -13.75 -15.61 -1.27
N SER A 318 -13.79 -15.45 -2.59
CA SER A 318 -14.86 -16.08 -3.39
C SER A 318 -14.84 -17.57 -3.09
N ARG A 319 -15.94 -18.07 -2.52
CA ARG A 319 -16.19 -19.51 -2.46
C ARG A 319 -16.46 -20.03 -3.86
#